data_AF-A0A2K0TEI9-F1
#
_entry.id   AF-A0A2K0TEI9-F1
#
_cell.length_a   1.000
_cell.length_b   1.000
_cell.length_c   1.000
_cell.angle_alpha   90.00
_cell.angle_beta   90.00
_cell.angle_gamma   90.00
#
_symmetry.space_group_name_H-M   'P 1'
#
loop_
_entity.id
_entity.type
_entity.pdbx_description
1 polymer ?
#
loop_
_entity_poly.entity_id
_entity_poly.type
_entity_poly.pdbx_seq_one_letter_code
_entity_poly.pdbx_strand_id
1 'polypeptide(L)'
;MGLAGLVERARLPYVSQWINDDIRPVEAARRTWGFWTFHNYWLLINCNIATFLTGSALIPLGLNYWQAIIAIIIGNIIATTAIVISSLSGAYYHIGFSVYSRAVWGMWGSQFAIWNRIFLCLVWLVD
;
A
#
# COMPACT_ATOMS: atom_id res chain seq x y z
N MET A 1 -7.59 24.30 8.08
CA MET A 1 -6.19 24.67 7.79
C MET A 1 -6.13 26.18 7.57
N GLY A 2 -5.97 26.96 8.63
CA GLY A 2 -6.07 28.42 8.58
C GLY A 2 -4.75 29.09 8.20
N LEU A 3 -4.85 30.34 7.73
CA LEU A 3 -3.75 31.25 7.35
C LEU A 3 -2.60 31.31 8.37
N ALA A 4 -2.88 31.10 9.66
CA ALA A 4 -1.86 31.01 10.71
C ALA A 4 -0.84 29.89 10.48
N GLY A 5 -1.28 28.72 10.00
CA GLY A 5 -0.39 27.59 9.69
C GLY A 5 0.46 27.81 8.44
N LEU A 6 0.00 28.66 7.50
CA LEU A 6 0.80 29.07 6.35
C LEU A 6 1.92 30.05 6.75
N VAL A 7 1.64 30.96 7.68
CA VAL A 7 2.62 31.90 8.23
C VAL A 7 3.65 31.18 9.11
N GLU A 8 3.23 30.19 9.90
CA GLU A 8 4.13 29.37 10.71
C GLU A 8 5.04 28.49 9.84
N ARG A 9 4.51 27.91 8.75
CA ARG A 9 5.33 27.22 7.74
C ARG A 9 6.38 28.15 7.15
N ALA A 10 6.05 29.40 6.81
CA ALA A 10 7.01 30.36 6.27
C ALA A 10 8.11 30.81 7.26
N ARG A 11 7.94 30.58 8.57
CA ARG A 11 8.93 30.91 9.61
C ARG A 11 9.97 29.81 9.86
N LEU A 12 9.75 28.59 9.38
CA LEU A 12 10.70 27.50 9.59
C LEU A 12 11.91 27.69 8.64
N PRO A 13 13.16 27.69 9.15
CA PRO A 13 14.36 27.89 8.33
C PRO A 13 14.63 26.75 7.32
N TYR A 14 13.83 25.68 7.35
CA TYR A 14 13.90 24.51 6.47
C TYR A 14 12.51 24.15 5.90
N VAL A 15 11.86 25.07 5.19
CA VAL A 15 10.70 24.71 4.33
C VAL A 15 11.22 23.96 3.11
N SER A 16 11.44 22.66 3.25
CA SER A 16 11.62 21.77 2.12
C SER A 16 10.23 21.41 1.59
N GLN A 17 9.97 21.66 0.30
CA GLN A 17 8.74 21.20 -0.40
C GLN A 17 8.52 19.68 -0.27
N TRP A 18 9.55 18.94 0.14
CA TRP A 18 9.63 17.49 0.13
C TRP A 18 9.36 16.86 1.51
N ILE A 19 9.34 17.67 2.58
CA ILE A 19 9.08 17.26 3.96
C ILE A 19 7.75 17.85 4.41
N ASN A 20 6.80 16.97 4.71
CA ASN A 20 5.52 17.30 5.34
C ASN A 20 5.38 16.44 6.61
N ASP A 21 4.61 16.89 7.60
CA ASP A 21 4.40 16.14 8.85
C ASP A 21 3.73 14.79 8.63
N ASP A 22 2.98 14.62 7.53
CA ASP A 22 2.40 13.34 7.11
C ASP A 22 3.41 12.37 6.44
N ILE A 23 4.54 12.91 5.97
CA ILE A 23 5.56 12.19 5.18
C ILE A 23 6.75 11.78 6.06
N ARG A 24 6.90 12.41 7.24
CA ARG A 24 7.93 12.06 8.20
C ARG A 24 7.76 10.61 8.70
N PRO A 25 8.86 9.90 9.01
CA PRO A 25 8.77 8.58 9.62
C PRO A 25 7.88 8.60 10.86
N VAL A 26 7.05 7.57 11.03
CA VAL A 26 6.10 7.51 12.14
C VAL A 26 6.85 7.37 13.47
N GLU A 27 6.67 8.36 14.34
CA GLU A 27 7.20 8.37 15.71
C GLU A 27 6.75 7.15 16.50
N ALA A 28 7.60 6.65 17.40
CA ALA A 28 7.34 5.43 18.17
C ALA A 28 6.03 5.49 18.97
N ALA A 29 5.65 6.67 19.49
CA ALA A 29 4.42 6.88 20.24
C ALA A 29 3.13 6.75 19.40
N ARG A 30 3.22 6.88 18.07
CA ARG A 30 2.07 6.79 17.15
C ARG A 30 1.90 5.40 16.54
N ARG A 31 2.73 4.43 16.93
CA ARG A 31 2.69 3.04 16.44
C ARG A 31 1.68 2.23 17.24
N THR A 32 0.40 2.36 16.91
CA THR A 32 -0.71 1.68 17.61
C THR A 32 -1.05 0.30 17.03
N TRP A 33 -0.46 -0.07 15.90
CA TRP A 33 -0.74 -1.33 15.21
C TRP A 33 0.07 -2.48 15.80
N GLY A 34 -0.62 -3.37 16.51
CA GLY A 34 -0.05 -4.64 16.98
C GLY A 34 -0.24 -5.77 15.96
N PHE A 35 0.27 -6.97 16.32
CA PHE A 35 0.14 -8.18 15.50
C PHE A 35 -1.32 -8.52 15.17
N TRP A 36 -2.22 -8.43 16.16
CA TRP A 36 -3.64 -8.72 15.98
C TRP A 36 -4.34 -7.73 15.05
N THR A 37 -4.01 -6.45 15.14
CA THR A 37 -4.56 -5.42 14.24
C THR A 37 -4.14 -5.69 12.79
N PHE A 38 -2.87 -6.06 12.59
CA PHE A 38 -2.35 -6.43 11.28
C PHE A 38 -3.04 -7.68 10.71
N HIS A 39 -3.16 -8.75 11.51
CA HIS A 39 -3.82 -9.98 11.05
C HIS A 39 -5.28 -9.75 10.65
N ASN A 40 -6.05 -9.05 11.49
CA ASN A 40 -7.45 -8.75 11.19
C ASN A 40 -7.60 -7.85 9.96
N TYR A 41 -6.70 -6.89 9.76
CA TYR A 41 -6.68 -6.05 8.57
C TYR A 41 -6.47 -6.87 7.29
N TRP A 42 -5.52 -7.81 7.30
CA TRP A 42 -5.30 -8.71 6.16
C TRP A 42 -6.49 -9.62 5.87
N LEU A 43 -7.17 -10.11 6.90
CA LEU A 43 -8.39 -10.89 6.71
C LEU A 43 -9.48 -10.04 6.02
N LEU A 44 -9.70 -8.81 6.50
CA LEU A 44 -10.72 -7.91 5.98
C LEU A 44 -10.51 -7.57 4.50
N ILE A 45 -9.27 -7.27 4.08
CA ILE A 45 -8.99 -6.89 2.69
C ILE A 45 -9.14 -8.06 1.71
N ASN A 46 -8.95 -9.30 2.16
CA ASN A 46 -9.15 -10.49 1.32
C ASN A 46 -10.63 -10.85 1.19
N CYS A 47 -11.47 -10.41 2.13
CA CYS A 47 -12.93 -10.55 2.06
C CYS A 47 -13.56 -9.52 1.12
N ASN A 48 -13.16 -9.49 -0.15
CA ASN A 48 -13.73 -8.62 -1.18
C ASN A 48 -14.34 -9.42 -2.35
N ILE A 49 -15.25 -8.77 -3.08
CA ILE A 49 -15.98 -9.38 -4.21
C ILE A 49 -15.02 -9.86 -5.31
N ALA A 50 -13.92 -9.15 -5.57
CA ALA A 50 -12.97 -9.54 -6.61
C ALA A 50 -12.30 -10.90 -6.32
N THR A 51 -12.01 -11.21 -5.06
CA THR A 51 -11.48 -12.54 -4.67
C THR A 51 -12.50 -13.65 -4.93
N PHE A 52 -13.77 -13.40 -4.61
CA PHE A 52 -14.86 -14.34 -4.90
C PHE A 52 -15.06 -14.56 -6.40
N LEU A 53 -15.00 -13.49 -7.20
CA LEU A 53 -15.10 -13.56 -8.67
C LEU A 53 -13.90 -14.28 -9.29
N THR A 54 -12.70 -14.09 -8.74
CA THR A 54 -11.52 -14.83 -9.19
C THR A 54 -11.73 -16.33 -8.97
N GLY A 55 -12.21 -16.74 -7.80
CA GLY A 55 -12.51 -18.15 -7.52
C GLY A 55 -13.58 -18.74 -8.46
N SER A 56 -14.63 -17.99 -8.79
CA SER A 56 -15.68 -18.46 -9.68
C SER A 56 -15.28 -18.48 -11.16
N ALA A 57 -14.36 -17.61 -11.58
CA ALA A 57 -13.89 -17.53 -12.97
C ALA A 57 -12.98 -18.69 -13.39
N LEU A 58 -12.29 -19.36 -12.46
CA LEU A 58 -11.42 -20.50 -12.78
C LEU A 58 -12.19 -21.78 -13.17
N ILE A 59 -13.41 -21.96 -12.67
CA ILE A 59 -14.24 -23.14 -12.96
C ILE A 59 -14.70 -23.18 -14.43
N PRO A 60 -15.25 -22.10 -15.03
CA PRO A 60 -15.64 -22.09 -16.44
C PRO A 60 -14.44 -22.11 -17.41
N LEU A 61 -13.21 -21.88 -16.94
CA LEU A 61 -11.99 -22.03 -17.75
C LEU A 61 -11.59 -23.51 -17.99
N GLY A 62 -12.37 -24.48 -17.51
CA GLY A 62 -12.18 -25.91 -17.76
C GLY A 62 -11.29 -26.62 -16.74
N LEU A 63 -10.91 -25.97 -15.64
CA LEU A 63 -10.21 -26.62 -14.54
C LEU A 63 -11.19 -27.34 -13.61
N ASN A 64 -10.81 -28.56 -13.19
CA ASN A 64 -11.51 -29.23 -12.09
C ASN A 64 -11.39 -28.40 -10.80
N TYR A 65 -12.40 -28.46 -9.93
CA TYR A 65 -12.47 -27.65 -8.71
C TYR A 65 -11.21 -27.80 -7.82
N TRP A 66 -10.64 -29.00 -7.71
CA TRP A 66 -9.38 -29.24 -6.99
C TRP A 66 -8.17 -28.55 -7.62
N GLN A 67 -8.08 -28.54 -8.96
CA GLN A 67 -6.96 -27.89 -9.66
C GLN A 67 -7.04 -26.36 -9.54
N ALA A 68 -8.26 -25.81 -9.61
CA ALA A 68 -8.48 -24.39 -9.39
C ALA A 68 -8.05 -23.95 -7.98
N ILE A 69 -8.39 -24.72 -6.94
CA ILE A 69 -7.98 -24.43 -5.56
C ILE A 69 -6.45 -24.45 -5.42
N ILE A 70 -5.77 -25.47 -5.98
CA ILE A 70 -4.30 -25.56 -5.91
C ILE A 70 -3.64 -24.39 -6.64
N ALA A 71 -4.14 -24.01 -7.83
CA ALA A 71 -3.62 -22.88 -8.59
C ALA A 71 -3.75 -21.55 -7.82
N ILE A 72 -4.90 -21.33 -7.16
CA ILE A 72 -5.14 -20.14 -6.32
C ILE A 72 -4.19 -20.12 -5.12
N ILE A 73 -3.97 -21.26 -4.46
CA ILE A 73 -3.04 -21.36 -3.33
C ILE A 73 -1.61 -21.01 -3.77
N ILE A 74 -1.13 -21.61 -4.86
CA ILE A 74 0.22 -21.35 -5.38
C ILE A 74 0.37 -19.87 -5.78
N GLY A 75 -0.62 -19.30 -6.48
CA GLY A 75 -0.62 -17.89 -6.84
C GLY A 75 -0.55 -16.98 -5.62
N ASN A 76 -1.32 -17.27 -4.58
CA ASN A 76 -1.29 -16.52 -3.33
C ASN A 76 0.05 -16.65 -2.59
N ILE A 77 0.70 -17.82 -2.60
CA ILE A 77 2.02 -17.99 -1.99
C ILE A 77 3.08 -17.12 -2.68
N ILE A 78 3.07 -17.10 -4.01
CA ILE A 78 4.00 -16.27 -4.80
C ILE A 78 3.74 -14.78 -4.51
N ALA A 79 2.48 -14.36 -4.55
CA ALA A 79 2.09 -12.98 -4.23
C ALA A 79 2.48 -12.58 -2.80
N THR A 80 2.24 -13.45 -1.82
CA THR A 80 2.61 -13.22 -0.42
C THR A 80 4.12 -13.05 -0.27
N THR A 81 4.92 -13.87 -0.95
CA THR A 81 6.38 -13.77 -0.92
C THR A 81 6.86 -12.41 -1.44
N ALA A 82 6.31 -11.94 -2.56
CA ALA A 82 6.63 -10.64 -3.12
C ALA A 82 6.22 -9.47 -2.19
N ILE A 83 5.07 -9.60 -1.53
CA ILE A 83 4.59 -8.61 -0.56
C ILE A 83 5.52 -8.56 0.65
N VAL A 84 5.92 -9.69 1.24
CA VAL A 84 6.80 -9.73 2.42
C VAL A 84 8.14 -9.04 2.14
N ILE A 85 8.75 -9.32 0.99
CA ILE A 85 10.01 -8.67 0.58
C ILE A 85 9.81 -7.16 0.47
N SER A 86 8.71 -6.73 -0.15
CA SER A 86 8.41 -5.31 -0.36
C SER A 86 7.98 -4.59 0.92
N SER A 87 7.38 -5.30 1.88
CA SER A 87 6.93 -4.76 3.17
C SER A 87 8.07 -4.55 4.16
N LEU A 88 9.21 -5.22 3.97
CA LEU A 88 10.34 -5.16 4.88
C LEU A 88 10.91 -3.73 5.01
N SER A 89 11.02 -3.01 3.89
CA SER A 89 11.49 -1.61 3.87
C SER A 89 10.53 -0.67 4.59
N GLY A 90 9.21 -0.87 4.44
CA GLY A 90 8.20 -0.10 5.16
C GLY A 90 8.21 -0.37 6.66
N ALA A 91 8.50 -1.60 7.08
CA ALA A 91 8.53 -2.01 8.48
C ALA A 91 9.77 -1.48 9.23
N TYR A 92 10.96 -1.52 8.64
CA TYR A 92 12.19 -1.03 9.29
C TYR A 92 12.29 0.50 9.32
N TYR A 93 11.96 1.17 8.22
CA TYR A 93 12.12 2.62 8.09
C TYR A 93 10.88 3.40 8.51
N HIS A 94 9.74 2.72 8.73
CA HIS A 94 8.46 3.34 9.10
C HIS A 94 8.05 4.49 8.16
N ILE A 95 8.36 4.34 6.88
CA ILE A 95 8.07 5.29 5.80
C ILE A 95 6.97 4.76 4.89
N GLY A 96 6.15 5.68 4.37
CA GLY A 96 5.11 5.34 3.39
C GLY A 96 5.67 5.04 2.00
N PHE A 97 4.86 4.37 1.16
CA PHE A 97 5.21 4.02 -0.21
C PHE A 97 5.66 5.23 -1.06
N SER A 98 5.08 6.41 -0.83
CA SER A 98 5.43 7.64 -1.55
C SER A 98 6.86 8.10 -1.30
N VAL A 99 7.42 7.82 -0.11
CA VAL A 99 8.82 8.11 0.25
C VAL A 99 9.74 7.03 -0.30
N TYR A 100 9.34 5.77 -0.16
CA TYR A 100 10.12 4.64 -0.70
C TYR A 100 10.27 4.73 -2.23
N SER A 101 9.22 5.13 -2.94
CA SER A 101 9.24 5.36 -4.40
C SER A 101 10.28 6.41 -4.83
N ARG A 102 10.54 7.43 -3.99
CA ARG A 102 11.58 8.44 -4.25
C ARG A 102 13.00 7.89 -4.16
N ALA A 103 13.23 6.85 -3.34
CA ALA A 103 14.53 6.20 -3.25
C ALA A 103 14.85 5.38 -4.51
N VAL A 104 13.84 4.85 -5.20
CA VAL A 104 14.00 4.01 -6.40
C VAL A 104 14.00 4.83 -7.69
N TRP A 105 13.08 5.78 -7.83
CA TRP A 105 12.84 6.53 -9.08
C TRP A 105 13.38 7.96 -9.05
N GLY A 106 13.99 8.37 -7.93
CA GLY A 106 14.40 9.76 -7.70
C GLY A 106 13.22 10.69 -7.36
N MET A 107 13.54 11.95 -7.07
CA MET A 107 12.56 12.95 -6.59
C MET A 107 11.48 13.29 -7.62
N TRP A 108 11.85 13.41 -8.90
CA TRP A 108 10.92 13.75 -9.98
C TRP A 108 10.28 12.51 -10.60
N GLY A 109 11.01 11.39 -10.69
CA GLY A 109 10.51 10.15 -11.27
C GLY A 109 9.45 9.44 -10.40
N SER A 110 9.44 9.66 -9.08
CA SER A 110 8.44 9.05 -8.19
C SER A 110 7.01 9.46 -8.52
N GLN A 111 6.82 10.62 -9.16
CA GLN A 111 5.49 11.12 -9.53
C GLN A 111 4.75 10.15 -10.45
N PHE A 112 5.46 9.53 -11.40
CA PHE A 112 4.86 8.55 -12.31
C PHE A 112 4.29 7.34 -11.56
N ALA A 113 5.05 6.77 -10.62
CA ALA A 113 4.59 5.65 -9.80
C ALA A 113 3.41 6.03 -8.89
N ILE A 114 3.38 7.27 -8.40
CA ILE A 114 2.27 7.79 -7.59
C ILE A 114 1.00 7.94 -8.45
N TRP A 115 1.11 8.53 -9.64
CA TRP A 115 -0.02 8.66 -10.56
C TRP A 115 -0.64 7.32 -10.96
N ASN A 116 0.18 6.33 -11.31
CA ASN A 116 -0.30 4.99 -11.61
C ASN A 116 -1.13 4.41 -10.46
N ARG A 117 -0.64 4.55 -9.22
CA ARG A 117 -1.38 4.11 -8.04
C ARG A 117 -2.67 4.89 -7.80
N ILE A 118 -2.70 6.20 -8.07
CA ILE A 118 -3.92 6.99 -7.95
C ILE A 118 -4.97 6.50 -8.94
N PHE A 119 -4.60 6.30 -10.21
CA PHE A 119 -5.52 5.76 -11.21
C PHE A 119 -6.05 4.38 -10.83
N LEU A 120 -5.17 3.49 -10.35
CA LEU A 120 -5.58 2.19 -9.84
C LEU A 120 -6.60 2.35 -8.70
N CYS A 121 -6.32 3.17 -7.69
CA CYS A 121 -7.26 3.44 -6.59
C CYS A 121 -8.61 4.00 -7.06
N LEU A 122 -8.62 4.84 -8.10
CA LEU A 122 -9.86 5.38 -8.66
C LEU A 122 -10.69 4.30 -9.36
N VAL A 123 -10.06 3.37 -10.08
CA VAL A 123 -10.77 2.22 -10.68
C VAL A 123 -11.41 1.37 -9.58
N TRP A 124 -10.64 1.00 -8.56
CA TRP A 124 -11.14 0.20 -7.44
C TRP A 124 -12.17 0.91 -6.55
N LEU A 125 -12.29 2.24 -6.62
CA LEU A 125 -13.32 2.99 -5.89
C LEU A 125 -14.66 2.98 -6.62
N VAL A 126 -14.64 2.83 -7.94
CA VAL A 126 -15.84 2.85 -8.79
C VAL A 126 -16.54 1.49 -8.81
N ASP A 127 -15.81 0.42 -8.54
CA ASP A 127 -16.32 -0.95 -8.34
C ASP A 127 -16.79 -1.20 -6.89
#